data_AF-A0A8J2LAF6-F1
#
_entry.id   AF-A0A8J2LAF6-F1
#
_cell.length_a   1.000
_cell.length_b   1.000
_cell.length_c   1.000
_cell.angle_alpha   90.00
_cell.angle_beta   90.00
_cell.angle_gamma   90.00
#
_symmetry.space_group_name_H-M   'P 1'
#
loop_
_entity.id
_entity.type
_entity.pdbx_description
1 polymer ?
#
loop_
_entity_poly.entity_id
_entity_poly.type
_entity_poly.pdbx_seq_one_letter_code
_entity_poly.pdbx_strand_id
1 'polypeptide(L)' 'VIAGQFLSDKKVGTYVEVDMYGLPTDTIRKEFKTRMIPANGLNPVYNEDPFSFRKVGLTLS' A
#
# COMPACT_ATOMS: atom_id res chain seq x y z
N VAL A 1 1.54 -2.26 -5.57
CA VAL A 1 1.18 -0.86 -5.89
C VAL A 1 2.07 -0.41 -7.05
N ILE A 2 1.51 0.20 -8.11
CA ILE A 2 2.27 0.43 -9.36
C ILE A 2 2.91 1.83 -9.37
N ALA A 3 2.11 2.90 -9.34
CA ALA A 3 2.57 4.29 -9.39
C ALA A 3 1.57 5.23 -8.72
N GLY A 4 1.97 6.49 -8.50
CA GLY A 4 1.10 7.59 -8.11
C GLY A 4 1.25 8.79 -9.05
N GLN A 5 0.34 9.77 -8.94
CA GLN A 5 0.33 10.96 -9.78
C GLN A 5 -0.08 12.19 -8.95
N PHE A 6 0.61 13.31 -9.16
CA PHE A 6 0.32 14.61 -8.55
C PHE A 6 0.12 14.56 -7.02
N LEU A 7 0.95 13.79 -6.31
CA LEU A 7 0.83 13.58 -4.86
C LEU A 7 1.29 14.80 -4.04
N SER A 8 2.22 15.59 -4.58
CA SER A 8 2.68 16.83 -3.97
C SER A 8 3.24 17.79 -5.03
N ASP A 9 3.09 19.08 -4.77
CA ASP A 9 3.72 20.20 -5.48
C ASP A 9 5.21 20.39 -5.10
N LYS A 10 5.68 19.70 -4.07
CA LYS A 10 7.06 19.74 -3.57
C LYS A 10 7.83 18.48 -3.93
N LYS A 11 9.16 18.60 -3.95
CA LYS A 11 10.08 17.46 -4.07
C LYS A 11 10.18 16.72 -2.73
N VAL A 12 9.21 15.85 -2.47
CA VAL A 12 9.14 15.02 -1.26
C VAL A 12 9.30 13.54 -1.61
N GLY A 13 9.69 12.74 -0.62
CA GLY A 13 9.66 11.29 -0.74
C GLY A 13 8.27 10.73 -0.42
N THR A 14 7.83 9.72 -1.15
CA THR A 14 6.52 9.07 -0.93
C THR A 14 6.68 7.56 -0.83
N TYR A 15 5.80 6.93 -0.06
CA TYR A 15 5.61 5.49 0.00
C TYR A 15 4.12 5.21 0.22
N VAL A 16 3.69 3.97 -0.03
CA VAL A 16 2.30 3.54 0.19
C VAL A 16 2.27 2.42 1.21
N GLU A 17 1.43 2.59 2.25
CA GLU A 17 1.07 1.55 3.20
C GLU A 17 -0.31 0.99 2.84
N VAL A 18 -0.49 -0.32 2.94
CA VAL A 18 -1.77 -0.99 2.65
C VAL A 18 -2.18 -1.85 3.84
N ASP A 19 -3.29 -1.47 4.46
CA ASP A 19 -3.92 -2.22 5.55
C ASP A 19 -5.19 -2.93 5.03
N MET A 20 -5.55 -4.04 5.64
CA MET A 20 -6.82 -4.74 5.45
C MET A 20 -7.61 -4.71 6.76
N TYR A 21 -8.88 -4.31 6.68
CA TYR A 21 -9.80 -4.30 7.80
C TYR A 21 -10.98 -5.24 7.50
N GLY A 22 -11.39 -6.02 8.48
CA GLY A 22 -12.44 -7.02 8.33
C GLY A 22 -12.72 -7.73 9.65
N LEU A 23 -13.02 -9.03 9.59
CA LEU A 23 -13.06 -9.84 10.81
C LEU A 23 -11.68 -9.81 11.51
N PRO A 24 -11.61 -10.11 12.82
CA PRO A 24 -10.33 -10.16 13.53
C PRO A 24 -9.29 -11.06 12.85
N THR A 25 -9.73 -12.13 12.19
CA THR A 25 -8.89 -13.07 11.44
C THR A 25 -8.36 -12.51 10.11
N ASP A 26 -9.06 -11.56 9.52
CA ASP A 26 -8.74 -10.96 8.22
C ASP A 26 -7.98 -9.64 8.35
N THR A 27 -7.97 -9.05 9.55
CA THR A 27 -7.36 -7.74 9.79
C THR A 27 -5.84 -7.85 9.72
N ILE A 28 -5.23 -7.10 8.80
CA ILE A 28 -3.78 -6.97 8.62
C ILE A 28 -3.43 -5.49 8.70
N ARG A 29 -2.48 -5.15 9.56
CA ARG A 29 -2.05 -3.76 9.78
C ARG A 29 -0.53 -3.65 9.78
N LYS A 30 0.00 -2.60 9.15
CA LYS A 30 1.43 -2.26 9.14
C LYS A 30 2.36 -3.36 8.58
N GLU A 31 1.82 -4.29 7.79
CA GLU A 31 2.60 -5.38 7.20
C GLU A 31 3.06 -5.05 5.76
N PHE A 32 2.19 -4.42 4.97
CA PHE A 32 2.47 -4.11 3.57
C PHE A 32 2.80 -2.63 3.38
N LYS A 33 4.03 -2.39 2.93
CA LYS A 33 4.56 -1.06 2.66
C LYS A 33 5.49 -1.11 1.46
N THR A 34 5.37 -0.13 0.57
CA THR A 34 6.35 0.06 -0.50
C THR A 34 7.63 0.70 0.02
N ARG A 35 8.74 0.48 -0.69
CA ARG A 35 9.92 1.34 -0.60
C ARG A 35 9.53 2.78 -0.88
N MET A 36 10.29 3.69 -0.26
CA MET A 36 10.15 5.11 -0.49
C MET A 36 10.79 5.50 -1.82
N ILE A 37 10.06 6.26 -2.63
CA ILE A 37 10.61 6.94 -3.80
C ILE A 37 10.98 8.37 -3.38
N PRO A 38 12.27 8.73 -3.31
CA PRO A 38 12.69 10.02 -2.82
C PRO A 38 12.48 11.13 -3.86
N ALA A 39 12.15 12.34 -3.39
CA ALA A 39 12.13 13.59 -4.16
C ALA A 39 11.31 13.57 -5.48
N ASN A 40 10.31 12.69 -5.59
CA ASN A 40 9.41 12.60 -6.73
C ASN A 40 7.94 12.58 -6.27
N GLY A 41 7.38 13.75 -5.99
CA GLY A 41 5.97 13.91 -5.63
C GLY A 41 5.02 13.95 -6.84
N LEU A 42 5.53 14.09 -8.06
CA LEU A 42 4.72 14.29 -9.27
C LEU A 42 4.26 12.98 -9.89
N ASN A 43 5.15 11.99 -10.02
CA ASN A 43 4.86 10.71 -10.67
C ASN A 43 5.74 9.55 -10.16
N PRO A 44 5.74 9.25 -8.85
CA PRO A 44 6.53 8.15 -8.32
C PRO A 44 6.05 6.80 -8.86
N VAL A 45 6.99 5.96 -9.27
CA VAL A 45 6.76 4.57 -9.67
C VAL A 45 7.30 3.67 -8.57
N TYR A 46 6.43 2.88 -7.95
CA TYR A 46 6.78 1.96 -6.87
C TYR A 46 7.13 0.57 -7.41
N ASN A 47 6.34 0.07 -8.38
CA ASN A 47 6.55 -1.18 -9.14
C ASN A 47 7.14 -2.35 -8.33
N GLU A 48 6.54 -2.64 -7.17
CA GLU A 48 6.93 -3.76 -6.32
C GLU A 48 6.06 -4.99 -6.55
N ASP A 49 6.54 -6.14 -6.05
CA ASP A 49 5.78 -7.39 -6.04
C ASP A 49 4.38 -7.17 -5.41
N PRO A 50 3.35 -7.88 -5.88
CA PRO A 50 2.01 -7.75 -5.34
C PRO A 50 1.94 -8.09 -3.85
N PHE A 51 1.28 -7.23 -3.07
CA PHE A 51 0.92 -7.56 -1.68
C PHE A 51 -0.09 -8.71 -1.69
N SER A 52 0.28 -9.81 -1.04
CA SER A 52 -0.53 -11.04 -0.99
C SER A 52 -1.25 -11.13 0.34
N PHE A 53 -2.57 -10.97 0.31
CA PHE A 53 -3.41 -11.12 1.50
C PHE A 53 -3.82 -12.60 1.64
N ARG A 54 -3.76 -13.13 2.86
CA ARG A 54 -4.30 -14.46 3.15
C ARG A 54 -5.81 -14.48 2.90
N LYS A 55 -6.34 -15.67 2.59
CA LYS A 55 -7.76 -15.87 2.26
C LYS A 55 -8.65 -15.22 3.32
N VAL A 56 -9.50 -14.30 2.88
CA VAL A 56 -10.53 -13.67 3.70
C VAL A 56 -11.53 -14.75 4.13
N GLY A 57 -11.70 -14.91 5.45
CA GLY A 57 -12.59 -15.90 6.03
C GLY A 57 -14.05 -15.46 5.91
N LEU A 58 -14.81 -16.07 4.99
CA LEU A 58 -16.27 -15.98 5.01
C LEU A 58 -16.79 -16.95 6.07
N THR A 59 -17.05 -16.46 7.28
CA THR A 59 -17.88 -17.20 8.23
C THR A 59 -19.34 -17.02 7.80
N LEU A 60 -19.87 -17.93 7.00
CA LEU A 60 -21.31 -18.10 6.88
C LEU A 60 -21.77 -18.78 8.18
N SER A 61 -22.30 -17.99 9.12
CA SER A 61 -23.03 -18.50 10.29
C SER A 61 -24.52 -18.59 9.97
#